data_AF-A0A7S2AEF8-F1
#
_entry.id   AF-A0A7S2AEF8-F1
#
_cell.length_a   1.000
_cell.length_b   1.000
_cell.length_c   1.000
_cell.angle_alpha   90.00
_cell.angle_beta   90.00
_cell.angle_gamma   90.00
#
_symmetry.space_group_name_H-M   'P 1'
#
loop_
_entity.id
_entity.type
_entity.pdbx_description
1 polymer ?
#
loop_
_entity_poly.entity_id
_entity_poly.type
_entity_poly.pdbx_seq_one_letter_code
_entity_poly.pdbx_strand_id
1 'polypeptide(L)'
;GRLRSLLHYDGRCFVYSALVLVGLTVCTCWQQVKMGRVGFRSLFGDPQFNANIFWCCVGYSMMTLPFFPFIIPGLQEVMTHCYATGFNRHGACVSFEVPVEAEEAPVEQGQGGYDLATYAVPATSILTAINRGRELRGATDSDALENLLGDLTRGLWAR
;
A
#
# COMPACT_ATOMS: atom_id res chain seq x y z
N GLY A 1 18.19 -9.77 7.79
CA GLY A 1 18.06 -8.74 6.75
C GLY A 1 17.99 -7.37 7.38
N ARG A 2 18.81 -6.42 6.90
CA ARG A 2 18.83 -5.01 7.38
C ARG A 2 17.44 -4.34 7.28
N LEU A 3 16.63 -4.76 6.31
CA LEU A 3 15.24 -4.33 6.14
C LEU A 3 14.35 -4.61 7.37
N ARG A 4 14.59 -5.71 8.10
CA ARG A 4 13.80 -6.07 9.30
C ARG A 4 14.02 -5.09 10.44
N SER A 5 15.24 -4.57 10.60
CA SER A 5 15.54 -3.56 11.61
C SER A 5 14.91 -2.21 11.24
N LEU A 6 14.88 -1.89 9.95
CA LEU A 6 14.24 -0.67 9.42
C LEU A 6 12.73 -0.69 9.67
N LEU A 7 12.08 -1.82 9.37
CA LEU A 7 10.65 -2.02 9.63
C LEU A 7 10.30 -1.94 11.13
N HIS A 8 11.18 -2.47 12.00
CA HIS A 8 10.99 -2.35 13.45
C HIS A 8 11.07 -0.90 13.95
N TYR A 9 11.93 -0.09 13.35
CA TYR A 9 12.00 1.33 13.69
C TYR A 9 10.74 2.05 13.21
N ASP A 10 10.30 1.81 11.98
CA ASP A 10 9.09 2.41 11.42
C ASP A 10 7.86 2.06 12.27
N GLY A 11 7.74 0.79 12.68
CA GLY A 11 6.71 0.35 13.62
C GLY A 11 6.77 1.07 14.98
N ARG A 12 7.97 1.38 15.50
CA ARG A 12 8.10 2.19 16.73
C ARG A 12 7.66 3.63 16.50
N CYS A 13 8.06 4.25 15.39
CA CYS A 13 7.61 5.60 15.01
C CYS A 13 6.08 5.68 14.88
N PHE A 14 5.47 4.67 14.27
CA PHE A 14 4.01 4.54 14.20
C PHE A 14 3.37 4.43 15.59
N VAL A 15 3.91 3.61 16.48
CA VAL A 15 3.40 3.49 17.85
C VAL A 15 3.53 4.82 18.60
N TYR A 16 4.64 5.54 18.45
CA TYR A 16 4.82 6.85 19.06
C TYR A 16 3.81 7.88 18.53
N SER A 17 3.60 7.97 17.21
CA SER A 17 2.60 8.89 16.64
C SER A 17 1.18 8.53 17.05
N ALA A 18 0.84 7.24 17.13
CA ALA A 18 -0.44 6.76 17.63
C ALA A 18 -0.65 7.11 19.10
N LEU A 19 0.37 6.95 19.96
CA LEU A 19 0.29 7.35 21.38
C LEU A 19 0.10 8.86 21.55
N VAL A 20 0.79 9.67 20.74
CA VAL A 20 0.60 11.13 20.74
C VAL A 20 -0.83 11.48 20.30
N LEU A 21 -1.35 10.85 19.25
CA LEU A 21 -2.73 11.05 18.77
C LEU A 21 -3.75 10.67 19.84
N VAL A 22 -3.59 9.51 20.49
CA VAL A 22 -4.46 9.07 21.59
C VAL A 22 -4.40 10.06 22.75
N GLY A 23 -3.21 10.50 23.16
CA GLY A 23 -3.03 11.48 24.23
C GLY A 23 -3.71 12.82 23.92
N LEU A 24 -3.51 13.37 22.71
CA LEU A 24 -4.17 14.59 22.27
C LEU A 24 -5.69 14.43 22.22
N THR A 25 -6.18 13.29 21.71
CA THR A 25 -7.62 12.99 21.64
C THR A 25 -8.23 12.91 23.03
N VAL A 26 -7.59 12.22 23.98
CA VAL A 26 -8.05 12.14 25.38
C VAL A 26 -8.07 13.53 26.03
N CYS A 27 -7.02 14.34 25.82
CA CYS A 27 -6.98 15.71 26.34
C CYS A 27 -8.11 16.58 25.76
N THR A 28 -8.37 16.50 24.45
CA THR A 28 -9.46 17.23 23.80
C THR A 28 -10.83 16.75 24.29
N CYS A 29 -11.04 15.44 24.42
CA CYS A 29 -12.26 14.87 24.98
C CYS A 29 -12.48 15.34 26.44
N TRP A 30 -11.43 15.35 27.27
CA TRP A 30 -11.52 15.82 28.65
C TRP A 30 -11.93 17.30 28.69
N GLN A 31 -11.32 18.14 27.86
CA GLN A 31 -11.68 19.56 27.77
C GLN A 31 -13.15 19.75 27.33
N GLN A 32 -13.63 18.98 26.35
CA GLN A 32 -15.02 19.05 25.91
C GLN A 32 -16.01 18.59 26.97
N VAL A 33 -15.70 17.51 27.71
CA VAL A 33 -16.51 17.03 28.84
C VAL A 33 -16.61 18.10 29.92
N LYS A 34 -15.50 18.78 30.24
CA LYS A 34 -15.51 19.90 31.20
C LYS A 34 -16.39 21.07 30.74
N MET A 35 -16.53 21.29 29.44
CA MET A 35 -17.41 22.32 28.87
C MET A 35 -18.87 21.86 28.66
N GLY A 36 -19.22 20.62 29.02
CA GLY A 36 -20.60 20.11 28.93
C GLY A 36 -21.09 19.84 27.50
N ARG A 37 -20.21 19.82 26.49
CA ARG A 37 -20.55 19.44 25.11
C ARG A 37 -20.28 17.95 24.93
N VAL A 38 -21.29 17.11 25.20
CA VAL A 38 -21.10 15.65 25.23
C VAL A 38 -21.82 15.00 24.04
N GLY A 39 -21.06 14.56 23.04
CA GLY A 39 -21.58 13.74 21.96
C GLY A 39 -20.47 13.22 21.05
N PHE A 40 -20.36 11.90 20.88
CA PHE A 40 -19.35 11.28 20.02
C PHE A 40 -19.45 11.74 18.55
N ARG A 41 -20.69 12.02 18.08
CA ARG A 41 -20.92 12.63 16.77
C ARG A 41 -20.39 14.06 16.65
N SER A 42 -20.31 14.80 17.75
CA SER A 42 -19.76 16.15 17.79
C SER A 42 -18.24 16.18 17.69
N LEU A 43 -17.54 15.08 18.02
CA LEU A 43 -16.08 15.02 17.98
C LEU A 43 -15.55 15.08 16.55
N PHE A 44 -16.13 14.31 15.64
CA PHE A 44 -15.72 14.30 14.23
C PHE A 44 -16.04 15.61 13.50
N GLY A 45 -17.00 16.38 14.02
CA GLY A 45 -17.34 17.70 13.50
C GLY A 45 -16.51 18.85 14.09
N ASP A 46 -15.70 18.59 15.13
CA ASP A 46 -14.92 19.63 15.77
C ASP A 46 -13.66 19.96 14.93
N PRO A 47 -13.48 21.22 14.49
CA PRO A 47 -12.25 21.66 13.82
C PRO A 47 -10.98 21.30 14.59
N GLN A 48 -11.03 21.27 15.92
CA GLN A 48 -9.87 21.00 16.75
C GLN A 48 -9.43 19.53 16.69
N PHE A 49 -10.39 18.60 16.54
CA PHE A 49 -10.08 17.19 16.33
C PHE A 49 -9.39 16.96 14.97
N ASN A 50 -9.89 17.61 13.92
CA ASN A 50 -9.28 17.55 12.59
C ASN A 50 -7.86 18.14 12.58
N ALA A 51 -7.64 19.23 13.31
CA ALA A 51 -6.30 19.81 13.47
C ALA A 51 -5.33 18.84 14.18
N ASN A 52 -5.78 18.14 15.23
CA ASN A 52 -4.96 17.14 15.92
C ASN A 52 -4.57 15.98 15.00
N ILE A 53 -5.51 15.47 14.19
CA ILE A 53 -5.22 14.44 13.18
C ILE A 53 -4.18 14.95 12.18
N PHE A 54 -4.37 16.17 11.65
CA PHE A 54 -3.43 16.77 10.71
C PHE A 54 -2.02 16.85 11.28
N TRP A 55 -1.86 17.36 12.50
CA TRP A 55 -0.55 17.44 13.16
C TRP A 55 0.07 16.08 13.44
N CYS A 56 -0.73 15.06 13.75
CA CYS A 56 -0.24 13.69 13.89
C CYS A 56 0.25 13.13 12.55
N CYS A 57 -0.44 13.39 11.44
CA CYS A 57 0.00 13.01 10.11
C CYS A 57 1.31 13.71 9.71
N VAL A 58 1.44 15.01 10.01
CA VAL A 58 2.68 15.77 9.78
C VAL A 58 3.83 15.22 10.61
N GLY A 59 3.62 15.00 11.91
CA GLY A 59 4.63 14.44 12.81
C GLY A 59 5.08 13.05 12.36
N TYR A 60 4.13 12.19 11.99
CA TYR A 60 4.44 10.87 11.42
C TYR A 60 5.28 10.98 10.14
N SER A 61 4.87 11.85 9.20
CA SER A 61 5.58 12.08 7.94
C SER A 61 7.03 12.55 8.16
N MET A 62 7.25 13.42 9.15
CA MET A 62 8.59 13.88 9.53
C MET A 62 9.44 12.77 10.15
N MET A 63 8.83 11.89 10.96
CA MET A 63 9.51 10.75 11.56
C MET A 63 9.83 9.65 10.54
N THR A 64 9.05 9.55 9.46
CA THR A 64 9.31 8.63 8.34
C THR A 64 10.28 9.18 7.29
N LEU A 65 10.56 10.48 7.30
CA LEU A 65 11.49 11.15 6.38
C LEU A 65 12.88 10.49 6.27
N PRO A 66 13.54 10.00 7.34
CA PRO A 66 14.81 9.28 7.20
C PRO A 66 14.71 8.00 6.34
N PHE A 67 13.50 7.50 6.06
CA PHE A 67 13.27 6.37 5.16
C PHE A 67 13.04 6.75 3.70
N PHE A 68 12.80 8.04 3.43
CA PHE A 68 12.58 8.53 2.08
C PHE A 68 13.69 8.17 1.08
N PRO A 69 15.00 8.20 1.44
CA PRO A 69 16.07 7.80 0.51
C PRO A 69 15.99 6.33 0.08
N PHE A 70 15.37 5.46 0.87
CA PHE A 70 15.22 4.04 0.54
C PHE A 70 14.07 3.77 -0.44
N ILE A 71 13.17 4.72 -0.65
CA ILE A 71 12.06 4.62 -1.62
C ILE A 71 12.54 4.99 -3.03
N ILE A 72 13.60 5.80 -3.15
CA ILE A 72 14.12 6.26 -4.44
C ILE A 72 14.85 5.08 -5.13
N PRO A 73 14.34 4.59 -6.28
CA PRO A 73 15.04 3.58 -7.06
C PRO A 73 16.42 4.13 -7.47
N GLY A 74 17.48 3.32 -7.27
CA GLY A 74 18.88 3.72 -7.48
C GLY A 74 19.64 4.01 -6.17
N LEU A 75 19.06 4.76 -5.23
CA LEU A 75 19.66 4.96 -3.89
C LEU A 75 19.65 3.65 -3.10
N GLN A 76 18.60 2.85 -3.28
CA GLN A 76 18.54 1.50 -2.72
C GLN A 76 19.66 0.62 -3.27
N GLU A 77 19.97 0.68 -4.57
CA GLU A 77 21.05 -0.10 -5.20
C GLU A 77 22.41 0.32 -4.65
N VAL A 78 22.66 1.64 -4.57
CA VAL A 78 23.90 2.20 -4.01
C VAL A 78 24.09 1.85 -2.54
N MET A 79 23.04 1.93 -1.72
CA MET A 79 23.15 1.70 -0.27
C MET A 79 23.09 0.22 0.12
N THR A 80 22.40 -0.62 -0.65
CA THR A 80 22.26 -2.04 -0.30
C THR A 80 23.34 -2.90 -0.95
N HIS A 81 23.99 -2.43 -2.02
CA HIS A 81 24.87 -3.26 -2.86
C HIS A 81 24.24 -4.63 -3.18
N CYS A 82 22.91 -4.67 -3.25
CA CYS A 82 22.19 -5.89 -3.59
C CYS A 82 22.19 -6.02 -5.10
N TYR A 83 22.93 -7.00 -5.62
CA TYR A 83 22.79 -7.43 -7.00
C TYR A 83 21.40 -8.03 -7.19
N ALA A 84 20.74 -7.72 -8.31
CA ALA A 84 19.50 -8.37 -8.68
C ALA A 84 19.74 -9.88 -8.74
N THR A 85 18.99 -10.65 -7.97
CA THR A 85 19.06 -12.12 -7.93
C THR A 85 17.71 -12.69 -8.32
N GLY A 86 17.73 -13.80 -9.06
CA GLY A 86 16.57 -14.59 -9.45
C GLY A 86 16.69 -16.02 -8.97
N PHE A 87 15.64 -16.83 -9.17
CA PHE A 87 15.69 -18.27 -8.94
C PHE A 87 15.65 -19.01 -10.27
N ASN A 88 16.55 -19.98 -10.46
CA ASN A 88 16.49 -20.85 -11.63
C ASN A 88 15.37 -21.90 -11.50
N ARG A 89 15.14 -22.71 -12.55
CA ARG A 89 14.14 -23.81 -12.54
C ARG A 89 14.33 -24.84 -11.42
N HIS A 90 15.53 -24.92 -10.83
CA HIS A 90 15.87 -25.81 -9.73
C HIS A 90 15.71 -25.13 -8.35
N GLY A 91 15.22 -23.89 -8.30
CA GLY A 91 15.07 -23.12 -7.06
C GLY A 91 16.38 -22.61 -6.47
N ALA A 92 17.48 -22.63 -7.23
CA ALA A 92 18.75 -22.04 -6.78
C ALA A 92 18.75 -20.52 -7.05
N CYS A 93 19.19 -19.75 -6.05
CA CYS A 93 19.39 -18.31 -6.18
C CYS A 93 20.59 -18.05 -7.10
N VAL A 94 20.34 -17.36 -8.22
CA VAL A 94 21.32 -17.03 -9.26
C VAL A 94 21.30 -15.53 -9.53
N SER A 95 22.38 -14.99 -10.10
CA SER A 95 22.36 -13.59 -10.59
C SER A 95 21.23 -13.44 -11.61
N PHE A 96 20.50 -12.34 -11.56
CA PHE A 96 19.44 -12.05 -12.53
C PHE A 96 20.09 -11.67 -13.86
N GLU A 97 20.40 -12.67 -14.67
CA GLU A 97 20.76 -12.47 -16.06
C GLU A 97 19.45 -12.23 -16.82
N VAL A 98 19.20 -10.98 -17.21
CA VAL A 98 18.21 -10.70 -18.25
C VAL A 98 18.71 -11.44 -19.49
N PRO A 99 17.96 -12.42 -20.03
CA PRO A 99 18.33 -13.02 -21.30
C PRO A 99 18.41 -11.86 -22.30
N VAL A 100 19.63 -11.49 -22.69
CA VAL A 100 19.81 -10.67 -23.87
C VAL A 100 19.41 -11.60 -24.99
N GLU A 101 18.15 -11.56 -25.40
CA GLU A 101 17.77 -12.10 -26.70
C GLU A 101 18.76 -11.47 -27.67
N ALA A 102 19.62 -12.31 -28.25
CA ALA A 102 20.53 -11.88 -29.29
C ALA A 102 19.66 -11.40 -30.44
N GLU A 103 19.46 -10.09 -30.49
CA GLU A 103 18.62 -9.40 -31.45
C GLU A 103 19.28 -9.51 -32.83
N GLU A 104 18.80 -10.44 -33.65
CA GLU A 104 18.87 -10.28 -35.11
C GLU A 104 17.84 -9.23 -35.54
N ALA A 105 18.14 -7.95 -35.25
CA ALA A 105 17.67 -6.73 -35.92
C ALA A 105 16.13 -6.49 -36.11
N PRO A 106 15.69 -5.28 -36.51
CA PRO A 106 14.95 -4.40 -35.64
C PRO A 106 13.48 -4.27 -36.05
N VAL A 107 12.56 -4.25 -35.09
CA VAL A 107 11.22 -3.70 -35.31
C VAL A 107 10.86 -2.77 -34.16
N GLU A 108 10.72 -1.50 -34.49
CA GLU A 108 10.27 -0.41 -33.61
C GLU A 108 9.08 -0.79 -32.74
N GLN A 109 9.23 -0.79 -31.42
CA GLN A 109 8.09 -0.67 -30.51
C GLN A 109 8.44 0.17 -29.27
N GLY A 110 7.87 1.39 -29.26
CA GLY A 110 7.14 1.92 -28.11
C GLY A 110 7.92 2.22 -26.83
N GLN A 111 8.33 3.48 -26.70
CA GLN A 111 8.86 4.09 -25.49
C GLN A 111 8.01 3.85 -24.24
N GLY A 112 8.69 3.43 -23.17
CA GLY A 112 8.56 4.04 -21.84
C GLY A 112 7.29 3.73 -21.03
N GLY A 113 7.12 2.48 -20.63
CA GLY A 113 6.13 2.10 -19.61
C GLY A 113 6.83 1.68 -18.32
N TYR A 114 6.79 2.54 -17.32
CA TYR A 114 7.17 2.24 -15.93
C TYR A 114 6.52 0.92 -15.48
N ASP A 115 7.26 0.13 -14.69
CA ASP A 115 6.96 -1.21 -14.21
C ASP A 115 5.72 -1.25 -13.26
N LEU A 116 4.56 -0.92 -13.82
CA LEU A 116 3.22 -1.13 -13.26
C LEU A 116 2.85 -2.62 -13.29
N ALA A 117 3.60 -3.44 -14.02
CA ALA A 117 3.41 -4.87 -14.16
C ALA A 117 3.62 -5.61 -12.83
N THR A 118 4.56 -5.15 -12.00
CA THR A 118 4.84 -5.76 -10.69
C THR A 118 3.67 -5.62 -9.69
N TYR A 119 2.88 -4.54 -9.79
CA TYR A 119 1.65 -4.37 -8.99
C TYR A 119 0.37 -4.81 -9.72
N ALA A 120 0.45 -5.09 -11.02
CA ALA A 120 -0.67 -5.61 -11.80
C ALA A 120 -1.00 -7.07 -11.48
N VAL A 121 -0.02 -7.88 -11.03
CA VAL A 121 -0.24 -9.32 -10.74
C VAL A 121 -1.31 -9.59 -9.67
N PRO A 122 -1.34 -8.90 -8.51
CA PRO A 122 -2.44 -9.07 -7.57
C PRO A 122 -3.75 -8.45 -8.08
N ALA A 123 -3.69 -7.34 -8.83
CA ALA A 123 -4.87 -6.67 -9.36
C ALA A 123 -5.61 -7.51 -10.40
N THR A 124 -4.89 -8.21 -11.29
CA THR A 124 -5.49 -9.11 -12.27
C THR A 124 -6.17 -10.28 -11.60
N SER A 125 -5.62 -10.83 -10.51
CA SER A 125 -6.24 -11.93 -9.77
C SER A 125 -7.61 -11.55 -9.20
N ILE A 126 -7.72 -10.34 -8.65
CA ILE A 126 -8.98 -9.79 -8.10
C ILE A 126 -9.97 -9.50 -9.23
N LEU A 127 -9.53 -8.86 -10.30
CA LEU A 127 -10.36 -8.60 -11.49
C LEU A 127 -10.88 -9.90 -12.13
N THR A 128 -10.04 -10.93 -12.19
CA THR A 128 -10.42 -12.24 -12.74
C THR A 128 -11.46 -12.91 -11.84
N ALA A 129 -11.33 -12.81 -10.51
CA ALA A 129 -12.33 -13.33 -9.57
C ALA A 129 -13.67 -12.58 -9.70
N ILE A 130 -13.65 -11.26 -9.82
CA ILE A 130 -14.87 -10.44 -10.00
C ILE A 130 -15.57 -10.78 -11.33
N ASN A 131 -14.82 -10.81 -12.44
CA ASN A 131 -15.37 -11.15 -13.76
C ASN A 131 -16.02 -12.54 -13.77
N ARG A 132 -15.39 -13.52 -13.13
CA ARG A 132 -15.93 -14.87 -13.00
C ARG A 132 -17.20 -14.92 -12.14
N GLY A 133 -17.24 -14.18 -11.03
CA GLY A 133 -18.46 -14.03 -10.22
C GLY A 133 -19.61 -13.41 -11.02
N ARG A 134 -19.29 -12.45 -11.88
CA ARG A 134 -20.25 -11.78 -12.76
C ARG A 134 -20.82 -12.70 -13.84
N GLU A 135 -19.98 -13.51 -14.48
CA GLU A 135 -20.39 -14.53 -15.45
C GLU A 135 -21.36 -15.55 -14.83
N LEU A 136 -21.07 -15.99 -13.59
CA LEU A 136 -21.94 -16.94 -12.87
C LEU A 136 -23.32 -16.34 -12.51
N ARG A 137 -23.43 -15.01 -12.42
CA ARG A 137 -24.70 -14.32 -12.18
C ARG A 137 -25.49 -14.03 -13.48
N GLY A 138 -24.82 -14.00 -14.63
CA GLY A 138 -25.43 -13.62 -15.90
C GLY A 138 -25.86 -12.15 -15.95
N ALA A 139 -25.17 -11.26 -15.24
CA ALA A 139 -25.59 -9.87 -15.08
C ALA A 139 -24.99 -8.90 -16.12
N THR A 140 -25.79 -7.89 -16.47
CA THR A 140 -25.47 -6.79 -17.39
C THR A 140 -24.61 -5.72 -16.70
N ASP A 141 -23.87 -4.92 -17.48
CA ASP A 141 -22.88 -3.93 -16.99
C ASP A 141 -23.45 -2.86 -16.03
N SER A 142 -24.76 -2.61 -16.04
CA SER A 142 -25.40 -1.61 -15.16
C SER A 142 -25.28 -1.92 -13.67
N ASP A 143 -25.14 -3.20 -13.29
CA ASP A 143 -25.25 -3.65 -11.90
C ASP A 143 -23.88 -3.97 -11.28
N ALA A 144 -22.79 -3.54 -11.94
CA ALA A 144 -21.42 -3.94 -11.61
C ALA A 144 -20.95 -3.40 -10.25
N LEU A 145 -21.32 -2.17 -9.89
CA LEU A 145 -20.88 -1.55 -8.63
C LEU A 145 -21.68 -2.00 -7.41
N GLU A 146 -22.99 -2.22 -7.55
CA GLU A 146 -23.86 -2.55 -6.41
C GLU A 146 -23.57 -3.93 -5.82
N ASN A 147 -23.05 -4.86 -6.63
CA ASN A 147 -22.86 -6.25 -6.23
C ASN A 147 -21.39 -6.72 -6.27
N LEU A 148 -20.44 -5.81 -6.33
CA LEU A 148 -19.00 -6.11 -6.50
C LEU A 148 -18.46 -7.07 -5.42
N LEU A 149 -18.88 -6.91 -4.16
CA LEU A 149 -18.49 -7.79 -3.06
C LEU A 149 -19.08 -9.21 -3.19
N GLY A 150 -20.32 -9.31 -3.68
CA GLY A 150 -20.97 -10.60 -3.94
C GLY A 150 -20.29 -11.36 -5.07
N ASP A 151 -19.87 -10.66 -6.12
CA ASP A 151 -19.17 -11.26 -7.25
C ASP A 151 -17.76 -11.69 -6.88
N LEU A 152 -17.03 -10.88 -6.10
CA LEU A 152 -15.70 -11.23 -5.61
C LEU A 152 -15.73 -12.51 -4.76
N THR A 153 -16.67 -12.62 -3.81
CA THR A 153 -16.77 -13.77 -2.90
C THR A 153 -17.16 -15.05 -3.64
N ARG A 154 -18.11 -14.98 -4.58
CA ARG A 154 -18.50 -16.11 -5.43
C ARG A 154 -17.36 -16.55 -6.37
N GLY A 155 -16.65 -15.60 -6.97
CA GLY A 155 -15.51 -15.89 -7.84
C GLY A 155 -14.34 -16.55 -7.11
N LEU A 156 -14.11 -16.19 -5.84
CA LEU A 156 -13.11 -16.83 -4.99
C LEU A 156 -13.50 -18.25 -4.54
N TRP A 157 -14.79 -18.52 -4.33
CA TRP A 157 -15.30 -19.85 -3.92
C TRP A 157 -15.49 -20.83 -5.08
N ALA A 158 -15.50 -20.36 -6.33
CA ALA A 158 -15.60 -21.20 -7.53
C ALA A 158 -14.24 -21.81 -7.96
N ARG A 159 -13.23 -21.78 -7.09
CA ARG A 159 -11.87 -22.28 -7.31
C ARG A 159 -11.63 -23.53 -6.49
#